data_AF-A0A4Q1CCE5-F1
#
_entry.id   AF-A0A4Q1CCE5-F1
#
_cell.length_a   1.000
_cell.length_b   1.000
_cell.length_c   1.000
_cell.angle_alpha   90.00
_cell.angle_beta   90.00
_cell.angle_gamma   90.00
#
_symmetry.space_group_name_H-M   'P 1'
#
loop_
_entity.id
_entity.type
_entity.pdbx_description
1 polymer ?
#
loop_
_entity_poly.entity_id
_entity_poly.type
_entity_poly.pdbx_seq_one_letter_code
_entity_poly.pdbx_strand_id
1 'polypeptide(L)'
;MPLPSPQIPDSGDNRDFVKQSSLYQEFLAEREEILKHKWIESERLGYDIGFERALLDWIRKHRDSWRAARRAQLAAGGTSTPPMPVEANKK
;
A
#
# COMPACT_ATOMS: atom_id res chain seq x y z
N MET A 1 -25.64 -37.49 25.65
CA MET A 1 -25.92 -36.74 24.41
C MET A 1 -24.68 -35.97 24.03
N PRO A 2 -24.04 -36.20 22.87
CA PRO A 2 -23.00 -35.32 22.36
C PRO A 2 -23.62 -34.27 21.42
N LEU A 3 -23.24 -33.01 21.59
CA LEU A 3 -23.52 -31.93 20.65
C LEU A 3 -22.43 -31.90 19.56
N PRO A 4 -22.76 -31.87 18.26
CA PRO A 4 -21.90 -31.34 17.20
C PRO A 4 -22.45 -29.96 16.79
N SER A 5 -21.70 -28.92 16.41
CA SER A 5 -20.29 -28.64 16.16
C SER A 5 -20.13 -27.12 16.31
N PRO A 6 -18.95 -26.58 16.68
CA PRO A 6 -18.69 -25.16 16.53
C PRO A 6 -18.49 -24.80 15.05
N GLN A 7 -19.43 -24.05 14.52
CA GLN A 7 -19.45 -23.26 13.30
C GLN A 7 -18.08 -22.64 12.96
N ILE A 8 -17.54 -23.04 11.80
CA ILE A 8 -16.51 -22.30 11.08
C ILE A 8 -17.25 -21.33 10.15
N PRO A 9 -17.01 -20.03 10.26
CA PRO A 9 -16.75 -19.26 9.06
C PRO A 9 -15.30 -18.79 9.08
N ASP A 10 -14.57 -19.28 8.09
CA ASP A 10 -13.20 -18.92 7.73
C ASP A 10 -13.04 -17.40 7.66
N SER A 11 -12.72 -16.79 8.79
CA SER A 11 -12.43 -15.35 8.90
C SER A 11 -11.04 -14.98 8.36
N GLY A 12 -10.41 -15.88 7.59
CA GLY A 12 -9.14 -15.68 6.90
C GLY A 12 -9.29 -15.00 5.54
N ASP A 13 -10.37 -15.30 4.81
CA ASP A 13 -10.49 -14.98 3.37
C ASP A 13 -10.61 -13.47 3.09
N ASN A 14 -11.24 -12.70 3.99
CA ASN A 14 -11.38 -11.25 3.82
C ASN A 14 -10.03 -10.52 3.89
N ARG A 15 -9.11 -10.99 4.75
CA ARG A 15 -7.73 -10.44 4.78
C ARG A 15 -6.98 -10.81 3.52
N ASP A 16 -7.26 -11.95 2.91
CA ASP A 16 -6.54 -12.44 1.74
C ASP A 16 -7.05 -11.79 0.44
N PHE A 17 -8.34 -11.45 0.34
CA PHE A 17 -8.90 -10.68 -0.77
C PHE A 17 -8.51 -9.19 -0.75
N VAL A 18 -8.50 -8.57 0.44
CA VAL A 18 -7.99 -7.19 0.62
C VAL A 18 -6.49 -7.14 0.31
N LYS A 19 -5.73 -8.20 0.66
CA LYS A 19 -4.34 -8.35 0.23
C LYS A 19 -4.24 -8.54 -1.28
N GLN A 20 -5.01 -9.38 -1.95
CA GLN A 20 -4.86 -9.57 -3.40
C GLN A 20 -5.11 -8.28 -4.22
N SER A 21 -6.03 -7.43 -3.77
CA SER A 21 -6.34 -6.16 -4.43
C SER A 21 -5.32 -5.05 -4.10
N SER A 22 -4.96 -4.91 -2.83
CA SER A 22 -4.03 -3.86 -2.36
C SER A 22 -2.57 -4.21 -2.68
N LEU A 23 -2.18 -5.48 -2.54
CA LEU A 23 -0.78 -5.92 -2.65
C LEU A 23 -0.29 -5.84 -4.10
N TYR A 24 -1.16 -6.06 -5.10
CA TYR A 24 -0.79 -5.81 -6.50
C TYR A 24 -0.61 -4.32 -6.78
N GLN A 25 -1.46 -3.44 -6.24
CA GLN A 25 -1.27 -1.98 -6.36
C GLN A 25 -0.03 -1.50 -5.61
N GLU A 26 0.25 -2.08 -4.44
CA GLU A 26 1.49 -1.84 -3.70
C GLU A 26 2.70 -2.30 -4.51
N PHE A 27 2.64 -3.45 -5.17
CA PHE A 27 3.71 -3.93 -6.03
C PHE A 27 3.90 -3.04 -7.27
N LEU A 28 2.82 -2.61 -7.93
CA LEU A 28 2.91 -1.66 -9.04
C LEU A 28 3.54 -0.34 -8.60
N ALA A 29 3.10 0.20 -7.47
CA ALA A 29 3.64 1.44 -6.97
C ALA A 29 5.10 1.29 -6.48
N GLU A 30 5.48 0.16 -5.88
CA GLU A 30 6.87 -0.13 -5.51
C GLU A 30 7.74 -0.18 -6.78
N ARG A 31 7.25 -0.84 -7.84
CA ARG A 31 7.92 -0.91 -9.14
C ARG A 31 8.06 0.46 -9.81
N GLU A 32 7.01 1.27 -9.78
CA GLU A 32 7.05 2.65 -10.30
C GLU A 32 8.05 3.50 -9.53
N GLU A 33 8.15 3.32 -8.22
CA GLU A 33 9.09 4.05 -7.39
C GLU A 33 10.55 3.65 -7.69
N ILE A 34 10.82 2.35 -7.90
CA ILE A 34 12.12 1.86 -8.36
C ILE A 34 12.47 2.44 -9.75
N LEU A 35 11.51 2.52 -10.66
CA LEU A 35 11.70 3.11 -11.99
C LEU A 35 11.99 4.61 -11.93
N LYS A 36 11.30 5.36 -11.05
CA LYS A 36 11.59 6.78 -10.80
C LYS A 36 12.98 6.97 -10.25
N HIS A 37 13.39 6.17 -9.25
CA HIS A 37 14.74 6.24 -8.70
C HIS A 37 15.80 5.94 -9.73
N LYS A 38 15.58 4.90 -10.54
CA LYS A 38 16.44 4.59 -11.68
C LYS A 38 16.60 5.81 -12.58
N TRP A 39 15.51 6.47 -12.94
CA TRP A 39 15.55 7.62 -13.83
C TRP A 39 16.32 8.80 -13.21
N ILE A 40 16.02 9.18 -11.97
CA ILE A 40 16.71 10.28 -11.26
C ILE A 40 18.21 9.98 -11.15
N GLU A 41 18.57 8.75 -10.81
CA GLU A 41 19.96 8.36 -10.63
C GLU A 41 20.70 8.27 -11.97
N SER A 42 20.04 7.79 -13.03
CA SER A 42 20.57 7.83 -14.40
C SER A 42 20.77 9.26 -14.91
N GLU A 43 19.84 10.19 -14.63
CA GLU A 43 20.01 11.61 -14.94
C GLU A 43 21.17 12.22 -14.16
N ARG A 44 21.29 11.88 -12.88
CA ARG A 44 22.33 12.41 -11.99
C ARG A 44 23.74 11.97 -12.39
N LEU A 45 23.87 10.75 -12.92
CA LEU A 45 25.15 10.17 -13.32
C LEU A 45 25.47 10.42 -14.80
N GLY A 46 24.49 10.85 -15.61
CA GLY A 46 24.66 11.08 -17.04
C GLY A 46 24.79 9.80 -17.88
N TYR A 47 24.51 8.64 -17.30
CA TYR A 47 24.48 7.34 -17.98
C TYR A 47 23.45 6.44 -17.30
N ASP A 48 22.91 5.46 -18.04
CA ASP A 48 21.94 4.54 -17.44
C ASP A 48 22.61 3.62 -16.42
N ILE A 49 22.19 3.71 -15.16
CA ILE A 49 22.75 2.88 -14.10
C ILE A 49 22.34 1.40 -14.18
N GLY A 50 21.34 1.09 -15.01
CA GLY A 50 20.74 -0.22 -15.10
C GLY A 50 19.70 -0.47 -14.00
N PHE A 51 18.71 -1.29 -14.33
CA PHE A 51 17.59 -1.61 -13.42
C PHE A 51 18.06 -2.30 -12.14
N GLU A 52 19.02 -3.21 -12.24
CA GLU A 52 19.48 -4.01 -11.11
C GLU A 52 20.25 -3.19 -10.07
N ARG A 53 21.06 -2.23 -10.53
CA ARG A 53 21.77 -1.26 -9.67
C ARG A 53 20.79 -0.36 -8.95
N ALA A 54 19.79 0.17 -9.66
CA ALA A 54 18.73 1.00 -9.10
C ALA A 54 17.90 0.24 -8.07
N LEU A 55 17.54 -1.01 -8.37
CA LEU A 55 16.77 -1.89 -7.49
C LEU A 55 17.54 -2.18 -6.19
N LEU A 56 18.83 -2.51 -6.27
CA LEU A 56 19.67 -2.76 -5.11
C LEU A 56 19.83 -1.52 -4.21
N ASP A 57 19.99 -0.33 -4.79
CA ASP A 57 20.10 0.91 -4.01
C ASP A 57 18.74 1.30 -3.41
N TRP A 58 17.65 1.10 -4.15
CA TRP A 58 16.28 1.32 -3.70
C TRP A 58 15.92 0.45 -2.48
N ILE A 59 16.15 -0.86 -2.58
CA ILE A 59 15.83 -1.82 -1.52
C ILE A 59 16.59 -1.48 -0.23
N ARG A 60 17.83 -0.99 -0.34
CA ARG A 60 18.67 -0.66 0.82
C ARG A 60 18.31 0.65 1.53
N LYS A 61 17.85 1.67 0.80
CA LYS A 61 17.70 3.03 1.34
C LYS A 61 16.27 3.55 1.37
N HIS A 62 15.45 3.17 0.39
CA HIS A 62 14.14 3.79 0.18
C HIS A 62 12.98 2.89 0.62
N ARG A 63 13.14 1.56 0.51
CA ARG A 63 12.06 0.59 0.74
C ARG A 63 11.44 0.67 2.14
N ASP A 64 12.26 0.77 3.19
CA ASP A 64 11.76 0.83 4.57
C ASP A 64 10.97 2.11 4.83
N SER A 65 11.48 3.26 4.35
CA SER A 65 10.78 4.54 4.43
C SER A 65 9.47 4.54 3.63
N TRP A 66 9.50 3.99 2.41
CA TRP A 66 8.32 3.89 1.55
C TRP A 66 7.21 3.04 2.19
N ARG A 67 7.57 1.89 2.79
CA ARG A 67 6.62 1.06 3.55
C ARG A 67 6.07 1.80 4.76
N ALA A 68 6.91 2.51 5.52
CA ALA A 68 6.47 3.25 6.68
C ALA A 68 5.48 4.37 6.30
N ALA A 69 5.79 5.14 5.26
CA ALA A 69 4.92 6.19 4.72
C ALA A 69 3.58 5.62 4.24
N ARG A 70 3.59 4.45 3.60
CA ARG A 70 2.37 3.80 3.10
C ARG A 70 1.50 3.21 4.21
N ARG A 71 2.11 2.63 5.26
CA ARG A 71 1.39 2.23 6.48
C ARG A 71 0.77 3.43 7.18
N ALA A 72 1.46 4.56 7.23
CA ALA A 72 0.93 5.80 7.78
C ALA A 72 -0.23 6.35 6.93
N GLN A 73 -0.13 6.32 5.59
CA GLN A 73 -1.23 6.72 4.69
C GLN A 73 -2.47 5.83 4.84
N LEU A 74 -2.30 4.51 4.98
CA LEU A 74 -3.41 3.58 5.23
C LEU A 74 -4.05 3.80 6.60
N ALA A 75 -3.25 4.10 7.63
CA ALA A 75 -3.75 4.43 8.96
C ALA A 75 -4.49 5.79 8.97
N ALA A 76 -4.06 6.75 8.16
CA ALA A 76 -4.71 8.06 8.02
C ALA A 76 -5.93 8.03 7.08
N GLY A 77 -6.00 7.09 6.14
CA GLY A 77 -7.07 6.95 5.13
C GLY A 77 -8.37 6.29 5.60
N GLY A 78 -8.50 5.97 6.91
CA GLY A 78 -9.70 5.37 7.47
C GLY A 78 -10.88 6.33 7.71
N THR A 79 -10.70 7.65 7.55
CA THR A 79 -11.76 8.64 7.80
C THR A 79 -11.67 9.82 6.83
N SER A 80 -12.18 9.65 5.63
CA SER A 80 -12.54 10.78 4.77
C SER A 80 -13.93 10.58 4.18
N THR A 81 -14.91 10.37 5.05
CA THR A 81 -16.28 10.82 4.78
C THR A 81 -16.34 12.27 5.27
N PRO A 82 -16.43 13.28 4.39
CA PRO A 82 -16.68 14.64 4.83
C PRO A 82 -18.01 14.66 5.60
N PRO A 83 -18.09 15.26 6.81
CA PRO A 83 -19.36 15.44 7.46
C PRO A 83 -20.19 16.39 6.60
N MET A 84 -21.21 15.85 5.94
CA MET A 84 -22.26 16.63 5.31
C MET A 84 -22.82 17.61 6.36
N PRO A 85 -22.91 18.92 6.10
CA PRO A 85 -23.58 19.83 7.00
C PRO A 85 -25.07 19.45 7.04
N VAL A 86 -25.53 18.95 8.19
CA VAL A 86 -26.97 18.81 8.46
C VAL A 86 -27.54 20.22 8.59
N GLU A 87 -28.04 20.73 7.47
CA GLU A 87 -28.77 21.99 7.43
C GLU A 87 -30.07 21.81 8.23
N ALA A 88 -30.08 22.40 9.41
CA ALA A 88 -31.22 22.46 10.31
C ALA A 88 -32.38 23.19 9.61
N ASN A 89 -33.31 22.42 9.02
CA ASN A 89 -34.53 22.96 8.48
C ASN A 89 -35.48 23.31 9.63
N LYS A 90 -35.43 24.59 9.96
CA LYS A 90 -36.37 25.37 10.76
C LYS A 90 -37.83 25.03 10.44
N LYS A 91 -38.56 24.60 11.46
CA LYS A 91 -40.01 24.67 11.56
C LYS A 91 -40.42 24.81 13.01
#